data_AF-A0A8J5CH13-F1
#
_entry.id   AF-A0A8J5CH13-F1
#
_cell.length_a   1.000
_cell.length_b   1.000
_cell.length_c   1.000
_cell.angle_alpha   90.00
_cell.angle_beta   90.00
_cell.angle_gamma   90.00
#
_symmetry.space_group_name_H-M   'P 1'
#
loop_
_entity.id
_entity.type
_entity.pdbx_description
1 polymer ?
#
loop_
_entity_poly.entity_id
_entity_poly.type
_entity_poly.pdbx_seq_one_letter_code
_entity_poly.pdbx_strand_id
1 'polypeptide(L)'
;MGKTIFVKEIITITKEPKLCPTCEKEDRFERDIVREERSDGKTILCTRCEALIVVTNLNLRNVELSSRKDDTIMLKEPHLIRRVVY
;
A
#
# COMPACT_ATOMS: atom_id res chain seq x y z
N MET A 1 -18.42 11.43 2.38
CA MET A 1 -18.41 10.90 1.00
C MET A 1 -17.12 10.13 0.86
N GLY A 2 -17.19 8.80 0.77
CA GLY A 2 -16.00 7.97 0.55
C GLY A 2 -15.42 8.23 -0.83
N LYS A 3 -14.09 8.22 -0.94
CA LYS A 3 -13.37 8.29 -2.22
C LYS A 3 -13.05 6.88 -2.72
N THR A 4 -12.79 6.76 -4.01
CA THR A 4 -12.27 5.51 -4.58
C THR A 4 -10.74 5.52 -4.48
N ILE A 5 -10.18 4.51 -3.84
CA ILE A 5 -8.74 4.30 -3.71
C ILE A 5 -8.31 3.25 -4.72
N PHE A 6 -7.47 3.64 -5.68
CA PHE A 6 -6.89 2.71 -6.63
C PHE A 6 -5.57 2.16 -6.10
N VAL A 7 -5.42 0.84 -6.17
CA VAL A 7 -4.18 0.13 -5.84
C VAL A 7 -3.77 -0.68 -7.07
N LYS A 8 -2.63 -0.33 -7.65
CA LYS A 8 -2.03 -1.00 -8.81
C LYS A 8 -0.89 -1.95 -8.40
N GLU A 9 -0.17 -1.58 -7.35
CA GLU A 9 1.00 -2.31 -6.87
C GLU A 9 0.98 -2.37 -5.35
N ILE A 10 1.39 -3.50 -4.80
CA ILE A 10 1.54 -3.71 -3.37
C ILE A 10 3.00 -4.06 -3.07
N ILE A 11 3.60 -3.28 -2.18
CA ILE A 11 5.02 -3.36 -1.86
C ILE A 11 5.14 -3.68 -0.38
N THR A 12 5.73 -4.84 -0.05
CA THR A 12 6.05 -5.19 1.32
C THR A 12 7.47 -4.76 1.66
N ILE A 13 7.65 -4.12 2.81
CA ILE A 13 8.94 -3.61 3.27
C ILE A 13 9.08 -3.74 4.78
N THR A 14 10.29 -3.98 5.28
CA THR A 14 10.53 -4.16 6.73
C THR A 14 10.71 -2.85 7.51
N LYS A 15 11.02 -1.75 6.81
CA LYS A 15 11.23 -0.41 7.38
C LYS A 15 10.42 0.61 6.60
N GLU A 16 9.93 1.65 7.28
CA GLU A 16 9.20 2.72 6.60
C GLU A 16 10.11 3.43 5.57
N PRO A 17 9.71 3.48 4.29
CA PRO A 17 10.54 4.09 3.27
C PRO A 17 10.43 5.62 3.31
N LYS A 18 11.54 6.31 3.04
CA LYS A 18 11.56 7.77 2.87
C LYS A 18 10.97 8.20 1.51
N LEU A 19 11.20 7.38 0.48
CA LEU A 19 10.78 7.62 -0.90
C LEU A 19 9.90 6.47 -1.38
N CYS A 20 8.97 6.76 -2.30
CA CYS A 20 8.15 5.71 -2.88
C CYS A 20 9.05 4.72 -3.62
N PRO A 21 9.02 3.40 -3.34
CA PRO A 21 9.88 2.44 -4.02
C PRO A 21 9.58 2.27 -5.52
N THR A 22 8.57 2.96 -6.05
CA THR A 22 8.16 2.91 -7.46
C THR A 22 8.52 4.20 -8.22
N CYS A 23 8.33 5.39 -7.63
CA CYS A 23 8.66 6.67 -8.30
C CYS A 23 9.82 7.45 -7.67
N GLU A 24 10.38 6.96 -6.55
CA GLU A 24 11.50 7.59 -5.85
C GLU A 24 11.22 9.03 -5.40
N LYS A 25 9.95 9.36 -5.17
CA LYS A 25 9.51 10.65 -4.62
C LYS A 25 8.95 10.50 -3.20
N GLU A 26 9.14 11.52 -2.38
CA GLU A 26 8.59 11.61 -1.02
C GLU A 26 7.20 12.24 -0.96
N ASP A 27 6.73 12.87 -2.06
CA ASP A 27 5.45 13.55 -2.09
C ASP A 27 4.26 12.60 -2.33
N ARG A 28 3.07 13.02 -1.87
CA ARG A 28 1.79 12.34 -2.09
C ARG A 28 1.66 10.97 -1.42
N PHE A 29 2.23 10.85 -0.22
CA PHE A 29 1.94 9.74 0.67
C PHE A 29 0.73 10.01 1.55
N GLU A 30 -0.22 9.08 1.52
CA GLU A 30 -1.33 9.00 2.46
C GLU A 30 -1.12 7.79 3.36
N ARG A 31 -1.01 8.03 4.66
CA ARG A 31 -0.83 6.98 5.66
C ARG A 31 -2.19 6.55 6.21
N ASP A 32 -2.31 5.28 6.58
CA ASP A 32 -3.43 4.80 7.40
C ASP A 32 -4.82 4.94 6.72
N ILE A 33 -4.86 5.05 5.39
CA ILE A 33 -6.14 5.13 4.64
C ILE A 33 -6.66 3.75 4.22
N VAL A 34 -5.75 2.84 3.91
CA VAL A 34 -6.01 1.44 3.59
C VAL A 34 -5.40 0.62 4.71
N ARG A 35 -6.07 -0.38 5.24
CA ARG A 35 -5.51 -1.33 6.21
C ARG A 35 -5.29 -2.67 5.52
N GLU A 36 -4.17 -3.31 5.85
CA GLU A 36 -3.89 -4.68 5.44
C GLU A 36 -4.13 -5.58 6.66
N GLU A 37 -5.16 -6.42 6.60
CA GLU A 37 -5.67 -7.15 7.77
C GLU A 37 -4.77 -8.34 8.17
N ARG A 38 -3.95 -8.89 7.25
CA ARG A 38 -3.14 -10.08 7.53
C ARG A 38 -1.86 -9.78 8.28
N SER A 39 -1.29 -8.59 8.11
CA SER A 39 -0.03 -8.21 8.72
C SER A 39 -0.17 -7.21 9.85
N ASP A 40 -1.35 -6.61 10.03
CA ASP A 40 -1.59 -5.46 10.93
C ASP A 40 -0.49 -4.37 10.79
N GLY A 41 0.14 -4.32 9.62
CA GLY A 41 1.31 -3.50 9.36
C GLY A 41 0.90 -2.07 9.08
N LYS A 42 1.85 -1.14 9.24
CA LYS A 42 1.62 0.24 8.80
C LYS A 42 1.51 0.28 7.29
N THR A 43 0.48 0.94 6.80
CA THR A 43 0.20 1.08 5.37
C THR A 43 0.39 2.52 4.92
N ILE A 44 0.99 2.67 3.74
CA ILE A 44 1.28 3.96 3.13
C ILE A 44 0.91 3.86 1.65
N LEU A 45 -0.06 4.64 1.21
CA LEU A 45 -0.43 4.72 -0.20
C LEU A 45 0.32 5.88 -0.85
N CYS A 46 1.04 5.60 -1.94
CA CYS A 46 1.48 6.64 -2.87
C CYS A 46 0.37 6.93 -3.87
N THR A 47 -0.34 8.05 -3.73
CA THR A 47 -1.46 8.38 -4.62
C THR A 47 -1.01 8.77 -6.04
N ARG A 48 0.29 9.05 -6.25
CA ARG A 48 0.86 9.23 -7.60
C ARG A 48 0.98 7.92 -8.36
N CYS A 49 1.49 6.87 -7.71
CA CYS A 49 1.75 5.58 -8.35
C CYS A 49 0.63 4.57 -8.17
N GLU A 50 -0.35 4.88 -7.31
CA GLU A 50 -1.35 3.92 -6.83
C GLU A 50 -0.67 2.70 -6.17
N ALA A 51 0.48 2.93 -5.52
CA ALA A 51 1.29 1.89 -4.89
C ALA A 51 1.02 1.86 -3.39
N LEU A 52 0.53 0.72 -2.89
CA LEU A 52 0.30 0.49 -1.47
C LEU A 52 1.54 -0.16 -0.84
N ILE A 53 2.21 0.57 0.04
CA ILE A 53 3.36 0.09 0.78
C ILE A 53 2.86 -0.45 2.12
N VAL A 54 3.15 -1.71 2.40
CA VAL A 54 2.84 -2.39 3.66
C VAL A 54 4.15 -2.61 4.42
N VAL A 55 4.32 -1.91 5.53
CA VAL A 55 5.47 -2.06 6.41
C VAL A 55 5.25 -3.29 7.29
N THR A 56 5.86 -4.40 6.90
CA THR A 56 5.71 -5.69 7.56
C THR A 56 6.94 -6.58 7.35
N ASN A 57 7.16 -7.48 8.31
CA ASN A 57 8.14 -8.56 8.18
C ASN A 57 7.53 -9.85 7.63
N LEU A 58 6.22 -9.89 7.42
CA LEU A 58 5.53 -11.04 6.85
C LEU A 58 5.75 -11.15 5.35
N ASN A 59 5.83 -12.38 4.85
CA ASN A 59 5.90 -12.64 3.42
C ASN A 59 4.47 -12.79 2.85
N LEU A 60 3.81 -11.66 2.61
CA LEU A 60 2.43 -11.63 2.10
C LEU A 60 2.39 -12.16 0.65
N ARG A 61 1.82 -13.36 0.46
CA ARG A 61 1.51 -13.91 -0.88
C ARG A 61 0.15 -13.45 -1.40
N ASN A 62 -0.74 -13.13 -0.46
CA ASN A 62 -2.07 -12.62 -0.72
C ASN A 62 -2.29 -11.49 0.28
N VAL A 63 -3.11 -10.51 -0.11
CA VAL A 63 -3.41 -9.33 0.68
C VAL A 63 -4.90 -9.28 1.00
N GLU A 64 -5.23 -8.71 2.15
CA GLU A 64 -6.62 -8.43 2.51
C GLU A 64 -6.72 -6.95 2.85
N LEU A 65 -7.32 -6.17 1.94
CA LEU A 65 -7.37 -4.72 2.03
C LEU A 65 -8.74 -4.27 2.53
N SER A 66 -8.75 -3.47 3.58
CA SER A 66 -9.94 -2.82 4.12
C SER A 66 -9.74 -1.30 4.15
N SER A 67 -10.81 -0.52 4.02
CA SER A 67 -10.75 0.93 4.15
C SER A 67 -11.07 1.36 5.57
N ARG A 68 -10.41 2.43 6.05
CA ARG A 68 -10.72 3.02 7.37
C ARG A 68 -11.81 4.10 7.34
N LYS A 69 -12.19 4.63 6.16
CA LYS A 69 -13.06 5.83 6.05
C LYS A 69 -14.22 5.67 5.06
N ASP A 70 -14.84 4.49 5.02
CA ASP A 70 -15.89 4.16 4.03
C ASP A 70 -15.43 4.36 2.57
N ASP A 71 -14.11 4.39 2.34
CA ASP A 71 -13.54 4.49 0.99
C ASP A 71 -13.67 3.15 0.27
N THR A 72 -13.91 3.19 -1.03
CA THR A 72 -13.95 1.97 -1.85
C THR A 72 -12.55 1.67 -2.37
N ILE A 73 -12.00 0.50 -2.04
CA ILE A 73 -10.68 0.08 -2.53
C ILE A 73 -10.87 -0.71 -3.83
N MET A 74 -10.21 -0.26 -4.88
CA MET A 74 -10.15 -0.93 -6.18
C MET A 74 -8.73 -1.42 -6.46
N LEU A 75 -8.56 -2.74 -6.40
CA LEU A 75 -7.32 -3.40 -6.79
C LEU A 75 -7.34 -3.61 -8.32
N LYS A 76 -6.43 -2.95 -9.04
CA LYS A 76 -6.33 -3.06 -10.51
C LYS A 76 -5.67 -4.39 -10.89
N GLU A 77 -6.34 -5.21 -11.69
CA GLU A 77 -5.77 -6.45 -12.21
C GLU A 77 -5.03 -6.24 -13.55
N PRO A 78 -3.88 -6.91 -13.78
CA PRO A 78 -3.11 -7.68 -12.80
C PRO A 78 -2.39 -6.75 -11.80
N HIS A 79 -2.53 -7.04 -10.50
CA HIS A 79 -1.79 -6.33 -9.46
C HIS A 79 -0.47 -7.04 -9.17
N LEU A 80 0.57 -6.27 -8.86
CA LEU A 80 1.88 -6.80 -8.51
C LEU A 80 2.07 -6.77 -7.00
N ILE A 81 2.46 -7.90 -6.41
CA ILE A 81 2.92 -7.97 -5.01
C ILE A 81 4.42 -8.23 -5.04
N ARG A 82 5.22 -7.29 -4.55
CA ARG A 82 6.67 -7.45 -4.44
C ARG A 82 7.19 -7.10 -3.06
N ARG A 83 8.33 -7.69 -2.71
CA ARG A 83 9.06 -7.38 -1.47
C ARG A 83 10.28 -6.55 -1.78
N VAL A 84 10.46 -5.46 -1.05
CA VAL A 84 11.64 -4.59 -1.12
C VAL A 84 12.45 -4.75 0.16
N VAL A 85 13.75 -4.95 -0.01
CA VAL A 85 14.73 -5.05 1.08
C VAL A 85 15.82 -4.01 0.80
N TYR A 86 16.15 -3.20 1.79
CA TYR A 86 17.24 -2.22 1.77
C TYR A 86 18.37 -2.65 2.70
#